data_AF-A0A2V7HSE0-F1
#
_entry.id   AF-A0A2V7HSE0-F1
#
_cell.length_a   1.000
_cell.length_b   1.000
_cell.length_c   1.000
_cell.angle_alpha   90.00
_cell.angle_beta   90.00
_cell.angle_gamma   90.00
#
_symmetry.space_group_name_H-M   'P 1'
#
loop_
_entity.id
_entity.type
_entity.pdbx_description
1 polymer ?
#
loop_
_entity_poly.entity_id
_entity_poly.type
_entity_poly.pdbx_seq_one_letter_code
_entity_poly.pdbx_strand_id
1 'polypeptide(L)'
;MELLVRGQYVITDAGERGAGVLTDAAVLVSGARIAAVGDWRTLRRKHPRARAVGDGKQLLMPGLVDAHSHGRALSPIQKGVLNDYLENNLIDWTFMPVFEPELTAALGAWRHLRSGCTTIHHMGFDTDGPQARGRCETAIRTYLDAGIRLAFAPGVRNVDKLVLDSKAFLATLPAELKAFAEPLVHLDSERVEDEYFALFDHLHGRFASDDTRVLLSPSWAQACTERFLLRAKTTADQLGKVPIHMHCVQTPIQKAFSFRKYGK
;
A
#
# COMPACT_ATOMS: atom_id res chain seq x y z
N MET A 1 -23.80 -13.28 -13.96
CA MET A 1 -24.88 -13.32 -12.94
C MET A 1 -25.21 -11.88 -12.57
N GLU A 2 -26.48 -11.53 -12.45
CA GLU A 2 -26.92 -10.20 -12.03
C GLU A 2 -27.31 -10.20 -10.54
N LEU A 3 -26.89 -9.17 -9.83
CA LEU A 3 -27.14 -8.96 -8.40
C LEU A 3 -27.82 -7.61 -8.19
N LEU A 4 -28.90 -7.57 -7.42
CA LEU A 4 -29.50 -6.34 -6.91
C LEU A 4 -29.21 -6.23 -5.41
N VAL A 5 -28.42 -5.24 -5.02
CA VAL A 5 -28.05 -4.98 -3.63
C VAL A 5 -28.91 -3.84 -3.12
N ARG A 6 -29.82 -4.11 -2.17
CA ARG A 6 -30.76 -3.14 -1.59
C ARG A 6 -30.19 -2.54 -0.31
N GLY A 7 -30.35 -1.23 -0.13
CA GLY A 7 -30.07 -0.53 1.11
C GLY A 7 -31.20 0.40 1.51
N GLN A 8 -31.37 0.65 2.81
CA GLN A 8 -32.23 1.74 3.30
C GLN A 8 -31.67 3.08 2.83
N TYR A 9 -30.34 3.20 2.87
CA TYR A 9 -29.59 4.35 2.39
C TYR A 9 -28.53 3.83 1.42
N VAL A 10 -28.44 4.43 0.24
CA VAL A 10 -27.41 4.12 -0.76
C VAL A 10 -26.61 5.39 -1.02
N ILE A 11 -25.34 5.41 -0.63
CA ILE A 11 -24.42 6.50 -0.91
C ILE A 11 -23.94 6.36 -2.36
N THR A 12 -24.32 7.32 -3.21
CA THR A 12 -23.87 7.41 -4.60
C THR A 12 -22.71 8.37 -4.76
N ASP A 13 -22.69 9.44 -3.97
CA ASP A 13 -21.59 10.40 -3.92
C ASP A 13 -21.49 11.03 -2.51
N ALA A 14 -20.34 10.86 -1.86
CA ALA A 14 -20.13 11.44 -0.54
C ALA A 14 -19.93 12.97 -0.56
N GLY A 15 -19.50 13.55 -1.69
CA GLY A 15 -19.29 14.97 -1.88
C GLY A 15 -20.59 15.78 -1.96
N GLU A 16 -21.68 15.16 -2.44
CA GLU A 16 -22.98 15.80 -2.62
C GLU A 16 -23.87 15.81 -1.36
N ARG A 17 -23.35 15.33 -0.22
CA ARG A 17 -24.08 15.26 1.07
C ARG A 17 -25.44 14.56 0.89
N GLY A 18 -26.54 15.21 1.30
CA GLY A 18 -27.87 14.63 1.23
C GLY A 18 -28.36 14.33 -0.19
N ALA A 19 -27.88 15.06 -1.21
CA ALA A 19 -28.23 14.79 -2.60
C ALA A 19 -27.57 13.50 -3.14
N GLY A 20 -26.42 13.13 -2.57
CA GLY A 20 -25.70 11.90 -2.90
C GLY A 20 -26.16 10.66 -2.12
N VAL A 21 -27.32 10.73 -1.44
CA VAL A 21 -27.88 9.62 -0.67
C VAL A 21 -29.30 9.33 -1.15
N LEU A 22 -29.50 8.13 -1.70
CA LEU A 22 -30.82 7.62 -2.05
C LEU A 22 -31.43 6.82 -0.90
N THR A 23 -32.75 6.87 -0.75
CA THR A 23 -33.49 6.09 0.25
C THR A 23 -34.28 4.95 -0.39
N ASP A 24 -34.37 3.81 0.30
CA ASP A 24 -34.97 2.54 -0.19
C ASP A 24 -34.57 2.23 -1.65
N ALA A 25 -33.26 2.29 -1.90
CA ALA A 25 -32.67 2.19 -3.22
C ALA A 25 -31.84 0.91 -3.36
N ALA A 26 -31.40 0.63 -4.58
CA ALA A 26 -30.55 -0.51 -4.89
C ALA A 26 -29.52 -0.22 -5.97
N VAL A 27 -28.47 -1.05 -5.96
CA VAL A 27 -27.42 -1.09 -6.98
C VAL A 27 -27.57 -2.41 -7.75
N LEU A 28 -27.73 -2.32 -9.06
CA LEU A 28 -27.63 -3.46 -9.97
C LEU A 28 -26.17 -3.67 -10.36
N VAL A 29 -25.64 -4.84 -10.05
CA VAL A 29 -24.29 -5.28 -10.44
C VAL A 29 -24.43 -6.35 -11.51
N SER A 30 -23.71 -6.18 -12.63
CA SER A 30 -23.61 -7.15 -13.71
C SER A 30 -22.13 -7.46 -13.97
N GLY A 31 -21.72 -8.69 -13.65
CA GLY A 31 -20.30 -9.05 -13.65
C GLY A 31 -19.51 -8.20 -12.66
N ALA A 32 -18.48 -7.48 -13.14
CA ALA A 32 -17.61 -6.63 -12.34
C ALA A 32 -18.03 -5.13 -12.34
N ARG A 33 -19.19 -4.78 -12.91
CA ARG A 33 -19.60 -3.38 -13.10
C ARG A 33 -20.95 -3.09 -12.45
N ILE A 34 -21.09 -1.85 -12.00
CA ILE A 34 -22.39 -1.26 -11.64
C ILE A 34 -23.12 -0.95 -12.95
N ALA A 35 -24.27 -1.58 -13.16
CA ALA A 35 -25.09 -1.41 -14.35
C ALA A 35 -26.18 -0.34 -14.17
N ALA A 36 -26.69 -0.19 -12.94
CA ALA A 36 -27.66 0.85 -12.60
C ALA A 36 -27.70 1.10 -11.10
N VAL A 37 -28.12 2.31 -10.70
CA VAL A 37 -28.43 2.67 -9.31
C VAL A 37 -29.76 3.43 -9.30
N GLY A 38 -30.62 3.16 -8.32
CA GLY A 38 -31.89 3.87 -8.22
C GLY A 38 -32.89 3.22 -7.26
N ASP A 39 -34.14 3.67 -7.31
CA ASP A 39 -35.25 3.15 -6.51
C ASP A 39 -35.38 1.62 -6.60
N TRP A 40 -35.49 0.97 -5.44
CA TRP A 40 -35.55 -0.49 -5.32
C TRP A 40 -36.70 -1.10 -6.12
N ARG A 41 -37.91 -0.54 -6.00
CA ARG A 41 -39.11 -1.11 -6.63
C ARG A 41 -39.01 -1.05 -8.15
N THR A 42 -38.44 0.03 -8.67
CA THR A 42 -38.21 0.24 -10.10
C THR A 42 -37.17 -0.73 -10.64
N LEU A 43 -36.02 -0.86 -9.99
CA LEU A 43 -34.98 -1.81 -10.42
C LEU A 43 -35.44 -3.26 -10.29
N ARG A 44 -36.15 -3.62 -9.22
CA ARG A 44 -36.68 -4.97 -9.02
C ARG A 44 -37.68 -5.37 -10.11
N ARG A 45 -38.53 -4.43 -10.54
CA ARG A 45 -39.48 -4.65 -11.65
C ARG A 45 -38.78 -4.83 -12.99
N LYS A 46 -37.73 -4.03 -13.27
CA LYS A 46 -36.95 -4.12 -14.52
C LYS A 46 -36.06 -5.38 -14.56
N HIS A 47 -35.57 -5.85 -13.42
CA HIS A 47 -34.66 -7.00 -13.30
C HIS A 47 -35.23 -8.07 -12.35
N PRO A 48 -36.38 -8.69 -12.69
CA PRO A 48 -37.09 -9.61 -11.78
C PRO A 48 -36.31 -10.90 -11.50
N ARG A 49 -35.39 -11.28 -12.40
CA ARG A 49 -34.55 -12.49 -12.28
C ARG A 49 -33.22 -12.25 -11.57
N ALA A 50 -32.82 -10.99 -11.33
CA ALA A 50 -31.59 -10.70 -10.61
C ALA A 50 -31.73 -11.17 -9.14
N ARG A 51 -30.64 -11.74 -8.61
CA ARG A 51 -30.62 -12.17 -7.21
C ARG A 51 -30.64 -10.94 -6.31
N ALA A 52 -31.56 -10.89 -5.36
CA ALA A 52 -31.62 -9.80 -4.39
C ALA A 52 -30.74 -10.10 -3.16
N VAL A 53 -30.02 -9.09 -2.67
CA VAL A 53 -29.24 -9.12 -1.42
C VAL A 53 -29.54 -7.85 -0.63
N GLY A 54 -29.62 -7.99 0.71
CA GLY A 54 -30.05 -6.91 1.61
C GLY A 54 -31.55 -6.97 1.89
N ASP A 55 -31.94 -6.67 3.13
CA ASP A 55 -33.35 -6.62 3.55
C ASP A 55 -33.94 -5.20 3.48
N GLY A 56 -33.11 -4.22 3.10
CA GLY A 56 -33.49 -2.81 3.02
C GLY A 56 -33.35 -2.07 4.34
N LYS A 57 -32.58 -2.59 5.31
CA LYS A 57 -32.21 -1.87 6.55
C LYS A 57 -30.76 -1.39 6.55
N GLN A 58 -29.96 -1.82 5.57
CA GLN A 58 -28.52 -1.57 5.51
C GLN A 58 -28.20 -0.17 4.97
N LEU A 59 -27.03 0.35 5.38
CA LEU A 59 -26.32 1.36 4.61
C LEU A 59 -25.50 0.66 3.52
N LEU A 60 -25.74 1.03 2.27
CA LEU A 60 -24.96 0.60 1.12
C LEU A 60 -24.06 1.76 0.69
N MET A 61 -22.77 1.51 0.55
CA MET A 61 -21.77 2.52 0.20
C MET A 61 -20.70 1.92 -0.71
N PRO A 62 -19.92 2.75 -1.43
CA PRO A 62 -18.71 2.29 -2.08
C PRO A 62 -17.80 1.59 -1.07
N GLY A 63 -17.15 0.51 -1.51
CA GLY A 63 -16.16 -0.17 -0.68
C GLY A 63 -15.02 0.78 -0.33
N LEU A 64 -14.53 0.69 0.91
CA LEU A 64 -13.45 1.55 1.37
C LEU A 64 -12.15 1.20 0.66
N VAL A 65 -11.30 2.21 0.46
CA VAL A 65 -9.96 2.06 -0.13
C VAL A 65 -8.94 2.38 0.96
N ASP A 66 -8.18 1.37 1.40
CA ASP A 66 -6.99 1.61 2.21
C ASP A 66 -5.87 2.08 1.26
N ALA A 67 -5.62 3.39 1.29
CA ALA A 67 -4.64 4.03 0.44
C ALA A 67 -3.19 3.84 0.92
N HIS A 68 -2.94 3.27 2.09
CA HIS A 68 -1.60 3.00 2.61
C HIS A 68 -1.59 1.96 3.73
N SER A 69 -1.09 0.76 3.42
CA SER A 69 -0.90 -0.33 4.36
C SER A 69 0.49 -0.93 4.21
N HIS A 70 1.15 -1.30 5.30
CA HIS A 70 2.44 -2.03 5.22
C HIS A 70 2.30 -3.53 4.98
N GLY A 71 1.08 -4.04 4.80
CA GLY A 71 0.84 -5.47 4.54
C GLY A 71 1.31 -6.41 5.65
N ARG A 72 1.66 -5.89 6.84
CA ARG A 72 2.20 -6.66 7.97
C ARG A 72 1.17 -7.60 8.60
N ALA A 73 -0.11 -7.32 8.38
CA ALA A 73 -1.31 -7.90 8.99
C ALA A 73 -1.41 -7.77 10.52
N LEU A 74 -0.30 -7.84 11.24
CA LEU A 74 -0.16 -7.62 12.67
C LEU A 74 0.55 -6.28 12.94
N SER A 75 0.14 -5.58 13.99
CA SER A 75 0.83 -4.37 14.43
C SER A 75 2.22 -4.71 15.00
N PRO A 76 3.18 -3.75 15.02
CA PRO A 76 4.45 -3.94 15.71
C PRO A 76 4.29 -4.42 17.17
N ILE A 77 3.31 -3.91 17.90
CA ILE A 77 3.00 -4.34 19.28
C ILE A 77 2.63 -5.82 19.34
N GLN A 78 1.80 -6.30 18.41
CA GLN A 78 1.45 -7.74 18.34
C GLN A 78 2.66 -8.61 17.97
N LYS A 79 3.69 -8.01 17.38
CA LYS A 79 4.98 -8.63 17.07
C LYS A 79 6.03 -8.41 18.17
N GLY A 80 5.65 -7.87 19.33
CA GLY A 80 6.53 -7.70 20.49
C GLY A 80 7.33 -6.39 20.51
N VAL A 81 7.10 -5.47 19.57
CA VAL A 81 7.77 -4.16 19.52
C VAL A 81 6.83 -3.07 20.00
N LEU A 82 7.24 -2.33 21.05
CA LEU A 82 6.45 -1.25 21.62
C LEU A 82 6.44 -0.01 20.71
N ASN A 83 5.52 0.92 20.98
CA ASN A 83 5.50 2.20 20.29
C ASN A 83 6.66 3.09 20.77
N ASP A 84 7.29 3.77 19.82
CA ASP A 84 8.36 4.76 20.03
C ASP A 84 8.34 5.75 18.85
N TYR A 85 9.16 6.79 18.88
CA TYR A 85 9.42 7.66 17.74
C TYR A 85 9.93 6.83 16.55
N LEU A 86 9.49 7.20 15.34
CA LEU A 86 9.81 6.47 14.12
C LEU A 86 11.31 6.19 13.98
N GLU A 87 12.15 7.17 14.28
CA GLU A 87 13.61 7.08 14.13
C GLU A 87 14.20 5.95 14.99
N ASN A 88 13.70 5.76 16.21
CA ASN A 88 14.09 4.62 17.07
C ASN A 88 13.47 3.32 16.56
N ASN A 89 12.18 3.38 16.21
CA ASN A 89 11.40 2.25 15.75
C ASN A 89 11.97 1.60 14.49
N LEU A 90 12.68 2.34 13.64
CA LEU A 90 13.35 1.78 12.46
C LEU A 90 14.33 0.64 12.81
N ILE A 91 15.02 0.75 13.95
CA ILE A 91 15.91 -0.30 14.46
C ILE A 91 15.10 -1.37 15.17
N ASP A 92 14.15 -0.99 16.03
CA ASP A 92 13.33 -1.96 16.77
C ASP A 92 12.55 -2.90 15.84
N TRP A 93 12.08 -2.38 14.71
CA TRP A 93 11.37 -3.16 13.68
C TRP A 93 12.22 -4.27 13.06
N THR A 94 13.55 -4.16 13.08
CA THR A 94 14.44 -5.22 12.58
C THR A 94 14.39 -6.48 13.45
N PHE A 95 13.95 -6.36 14.71
CA PHE A 95 13.80 -7.48 15.64
C PHE A 95 12.39 -8.08 15.65
N MET A 96 11.44 -7.54 14.88
CA MET A 96 10.11 -8.13 14.77
C MET A 96 10.21 -9.53 14.13
N PRO A 97 9.45 -10.52 14.64
CA PRO A 97 9.26 -11.78 13.95
C PRO A 97 8.80 -11.56 12.50
N VAL A 98 9.55 -12.17 11.58
CA VAL A 98 9.22 -12.23 10.16
C VAL A 98 8.27 -13.39 9.96
N PHE A 99 7.15 -13.14 9.29
CA PHE A 99 6.16 -14.15 8.93
C PHE A 99 6.15 -14.32 7.41
N GLU A 100 5.73 -15.50 6.96
CA GLU A 100 5.62 -15.78 5.53
C GLU A 100 4.62 -14.83 4.84
N PRO A 101 4.93 -14.35 3.63
CA PRO A 101 4.08 -13.40 2.90
C PRO A 101 2.66 -13.90 2.65
N GLU A 102 2.47 -15.21 2.45
CA GLU A 102 1.14 -15.81 2.29
C GLU A 102 0.28 -15.58 3.55
N LEU A 103 0.85 -15.79 4.74
CA LEU A 103 0.13 -15.62 6.00
C LEU A 103 -0.27 -14.15 6.22
N THR A 104 0.67 -13.23 6.01
CA THR A 104 0.41 -11.80 6.21
C THR A 104 -0.53 -11.24 5.14
N ALA A 105 -0.38 -11.63 3.87
CA ALA A 105 -1.29 -11.20 2.81
C ALA A 105 -2.72 -11.74 3.02
N ALA A 106 -2.87 -13.03 3.34
CA ALA A 106 -4.18 -13.64 3.59
C ALA A 106 -4.90 -13.00 4.78
N LEU A 107 -4.20 -12.85 5.91
CA LEU A 107 -4.77 -12.20 7.09
C LEU A 107 -5.08 -10.72 6.83
N GLY A 108 -4.20 -10.04 6.09
CA GLY A 108 -4.42 -8.67 5.62
C GLY A 108 -5.71 -8.55 4.82
N ALA A 109 -5.85 -9.33 3.73
CA ALA A 109 -7.03 -9.34 2.88
C ALA A 109 -8.31 -9.62 3.68
N TRP A 110 -8.30 -10.64 4.54
CA TRP A 110 -9.45 -10.99 5.36
C TRP A 110 -9.87 -9.86 6.29
N ARG A 111 -8.92 -9.20 6.98
CA ARG A 111 -9.23 -8.07 7.87
C ARG A 111 -9.83 -6.88 7.12
N HIS A 112 -9.32 -6.58 5.92
CA HIS A 112 -9.84 -5.48 5.08
C HIS A 112 -11.24 -5.79 4.56
N LEU A 113 -11.46 -6.98 3.98
CA LEU A 113 -12.77 -7.37 3.48
C LEU A 113 -13.82 -7.40 4.60
N ARG A 114 -13.46 -7.91 5.79
CA ARG A 114 -14.33 -7.95 6.96
C ARG A 114 -14.70 -6.55 7.47
N SER A 115 -13.85 -5.55 7.29
CA SER A 115 -14.13 -4.15 7.68
C SER A 115 -14.84 -3.33 6.58
N GLY A 116 -15.15 -3.94 5.43
CA GLY A 116 -15.78 -3.24 4.30
C GLY A 116 -14.79 -2.53 3.37
N CYS A 117 -13.49 -2.78 3.53
CA CYS A 117 -12.46 -2.32 2.62
C CYS A 117 -12.28 -3.31 1.47
N THR A 118 -12.46 -2.82 0.25
CA THR A 118 -12.44 -3.63 -0.98
C THR A 118 -11.17 -3.44 -1.80
N THR A 119 -10.35 -2.44 -1.46
CA THR A 119 -9.08 -2.14 -2.11
C THR A 119 -8.00 -1.88 -1.07
N ILE A 120 -6.88 -2.61 -1.17
CA ILE A 120 -5.70 -2.41 -0.34
C ILE A 120 -4.55 -1.88 -1.18
N HIS A 121 -3.86 -0.86 -0.67
CA HIS A 121 -2.55 -0.47 -1.12
C HIS A 121 -1.48 -1.04 -0.19
N HIS A 122 -0.80 -2.10 -0.64
CA HIS A 122 0.32 -2.70 0.06
C HIS A 122 1.62 -1.99 -0.31
N MET A 123 2.26 -1.38 0.67
CA MET A 123 3.63 -0.84 0.61
C MET A 123 4.56 -1.77 1.40
N GLY A 124 5.32 -2.59 0.67
CA GLY A 124 6.16 -3.64 1.26
C GLY A 124 7.54 -3.11 1.65
N PHE A 125 8.10 -3.61 2.75
CA PHE A 125 9.49 -3.36 3.14
C PHE A 125 10.40 -4.60 3.01
N ASP A 126 9.82 -5.77 2.69
CA ASP A 126 10.53 -7.05 2.50
C ASP A 126 10.91 -7.28 1.02
N THR A 127 11.43 -6.23 0.40
CA THR A 127 11.55 -6.03 -1.06
C THR A 127 13.00 -5.94 -1.54
N ASP A 128 13.96 -6.17 -0.64
CA ASP A 128 15.40 -6.19 -0.92
C ASP A 128 15.96 -7.62 -0.86
N GLY A 129 17.06 -7.85 -1.57
CA GLY A 129 17.82 -9.10 -1.50
C GLY A 129 17.22 -10.27 -2.29
N PRO A 130 17.83 -11.46 -2.20
CA PRO A 130 17.58 -12.57 -3.12
C PRO A 130 16.16 -13.16 -3.03
N GLN A 131 15.48 -12.96 -1.91
CA GLN A 131 14.12 -13.48 -1.69
C GLN A 131 13.02 -12.50 -2.07
N ALA A 132 13.36 -11.24 -2.39
CA ALA A 132 12.39 -10.17 -2.64
C ALA A 132 11.35 -10.53 -3.70
N ARG A 133 11.80 -11.05 -4.84
CA ARG A 133 10.94 -11.48 -5.94
C ARG A 133 9.91 -12.52 -5.50
N GLY A 134 10.37 -13.61 -4.89
CA GLY A 134 9.50 -14.72 -4.47
C GLY A 134 8.49 -14.28 -3.41
N ARG A 135 8.92 -13.45 -2.45
CA ARG A 135 8.06 -12.92 -1.40
C ARG A 135 6.98 -11.99 -1.96
N CYS A 136 7.35 -11.07 -2.84
CA CYS A 136 6.40 -10.17 -3.49
C CYS A 136 5.39 -10.93 -4.37
N GLU A 137 5.85 -11.90 -5.17
CA GLU A 137 4.96 -12.74 -5.98
C GLU A 137 3.94 -13.49 -5.11
N THR A 138 4.41 -14.07 -4.00
CA THR A 138 3.55 -14.80 -3.06
C THR A 138 2.50 -13.86 -2.47
N ALA A 139 2.91 -12.71 -1.93
CA ALA A 139 1.97 -11.73 -1.38
C ALA A 139 0.91 -11.28 -2.40
N ILE A 140 1.33 -10.90 -3.61
CA ILE A 140 0.42 -10.45 -4.67
C ILE A 140 -0.58 -11.55 -5.01
N ARG A 141 -0.13 -12.78 -5.28
CA ARG A 141 -1.04 -13.91 -5.61
C ARG A 141 -2.05 -14.15 -4.49
N THR A 142 -1.60 -14.17 -3.23
CA THR A 142 -2.49 -14.38 -2.09
C THR A 142 -3.55 -13.29 -1.97
N TYR A 143 -3.22 -12.02 -2.21
CA TYR A 143 -4.25 -10.96 -2.25
C TYR A 143 -5.26 -11.18 -3.38
N LEU A 144 -4.79 -11.52 -4.58
CA LEU A 144 -5.66 -11.75 -5.73
C LEU A 144 -6.56 -12.97 -5.53
N ASP A 145 -6.03 -14.06 -4.98
CA ASP A 145 -6.79 -15.28 -4.65
C ASP A 145 -7.85 -15.02 -3.57
N ALA A 146 -7.58 -14.08 -2.65
CA ALA A 146 -8.57 -13.62 -1.67
C ALA A 146 -9.67 -12.72 -2.26
N GLY A 147 -9.52 -12.27 -3.51
CA GLY A 147 -10.52 -11.46 -4.22
C GLY A 147 -10.54 -9.97 -3.84
N ILE A 148 -9.51 -9.47 -3.15
CA ILE A 148 -9.38 -8.03 -2.85
C ILE A 148 -8.68 -7.29 -4.00
N ARG A 149 -9.11 -6.06 -4.29
CA ARG A 149 -8.42 -5.20 -5.27
C ARG A 149 -7.10 -4.72 -4.70
N LEU A 150 -6.06 -4.67 -5.53
CA LEU A 150 -4.69 -4.46 -5.06
C LEU A 150 -3.99 -3.29 -5.79
N ALA A 151 -3.38 -2.42 -5.01
CA ALA A 151 -2.22 -1.65 -5.41
C ALA A 151 -1.00 -2.17 -4.64
N PHE A 152 0.08 -2.54 -5.32
CA PHE A 152 1.30 -3.08 -4.71
C PHE A 152 2.49 -2.17 -5.01
N ALA A 153 3.23 -1.80 -3.97
CA ALA A 153 4.34 -0.87 -4.01
C ALA A 153 5.54 -1.54 -3.32
N PRO A 154 6.56 -2.02 -4.07
CA PRO A 154 7.78 -2.54 -3.44
C PRO A 154 8.58 -1.35 -2.87
N GLY A 155 8.59 -1.14 -1.57
CA GLY A 155 9.28 -0.01 -0.95
C GLY A 155 10.79 -0.17 -1.01
N VAL A 156 11.54 0.91 -1.20
CA VAL A 156 13.01 0.86 -1.10
C VAL A 156 13.60 2.11 -0.46
N ARG A 157 14.77 1.95 0.15
CA ARG A 157 15.66 3.02 0.61
C ARG A 157 17.06 2.68 0.10
N ASN A 158 17.64 3.45 -0.81
CA ASN A 158 18.98 3.14 -1.33
C ASN A 158 20.11 3.93 -0.64
N VAL A 159 19.78 4.83 0.29
CA VAL A 159 20.71 5.47 1.24
C VAL A 159 20.04 5.57 2.62
N ASP A 160 20.80 5.93 3.66
CA ASP A 160 20.28 6.28 4.99
C ASP A 160 19.25 5.25 5.55
N LYS A 161 19.55 3.95 5.42
CA LYS A 161 18.69 2.86 5.93
C LYS A 161 18.67 2.79 7.45
N LEU A 162 19.78 3.15 8.10
CA LEU A 162 19.90 3.15 9.56
C LEU A 162 19.26 4.40 10.16
N VAL A 163 19.82 5.57 9.85
CA VAL A 163 19.33 6.89 10.31
C VAL A 163 19.48 7.94 9.22
N LEU A 164 18.80 9.07 9.36
CA LEU A 164 19.06 10.25 8.54
C LEU A 164 20.51 10.72 8.74
N ASP A 165 21.20 11.04 7.66
CA ASP A 165 22.63 11.41 7.67
C ASP A 165 23.55 10.30 8.23
N SER A 166 23.33 9.06 7.77
CA SER A 166 23.95 7.86 8.35
C SER A 166 25.49 7.92 8.40
N LYS A 167 26.13 8.58 7.42
CA LYS A 167 27.61 8.72 7.40
C LYS A 167 28.13 9.66 8.49
N ALA A 168 27.46 10.80 8.70
CA ALA A 168 27.83 11.73 9.77
C ALA A 168 27.59 11.08 11.14
N PHE A 169 26.48 10.37 11.30
CA PHE A 169 26.18 9.59 12.50
C PHE A 169 27.24 8.51 12.79
N LEU A 170 27.66 7.75 11.77
CA LEU A 170 28.67 6.71 11.93
C LEU A 170 29.99 7.25 12.51
N ALA A 171 30.35 8.50 12.18
CA ALA A 171 31.57 9.15 12.67
C ALA A 171 31.50 9.54 14.16
N THR A 172 30.30 9.60 14.76
CA THR A 172 30.13 9.94 16.19
C THR A 172 30.13 8.72 17.10
N LEU A 173 30.04 7.51 16.53
CA LEU A 173 29.92 6.28 17.30
C LEU A 173 31.26 5.83 17.90
N PRO A 174 31.25 5.29 19.15
CA PRO A 174 32.36 4.50 19.69
C PRO A 174 32.72 3.33 18.78
N ALA A 175 33.98 2.86 18.86
CA ALA A 175 34.52 1.86 17.93
C ALA A 175 33.65 0.59 17.79
N GLU A 176 33.12 0.07 18.89
CA GLU A 176 32.25 -1.13 18.89
C GLU A 176 30.94 -0.90 18.15
N LEU A 177 30.23 0.20 18.45
CA LEU A 177 28.97 0.55 17.79
C LEU A 177 29.20 0.94 16.32
N LYS A 178 30.33 1.56 16.02
CA LYS A 178 30.72 1.90 14.66
C LYS A 178 30.87 0.62 13.83
N ALA A 179 31.58 -0.40 14.33
CA ALA A 179 31.76 -1.66 13.62
C ALA A 179 30.41 -2.36 13.32
N PHE A 180 29.45 -2.28 14.24
CA PHE A 180 28.09 -2.80 14.03
C PHE A 180 27.32 -2.00 12.97
N ALA A 181 27.38 -0.66 13.03
CA ALA A 181 26.60 0.22 12.15
C ALA A 181 27.19 0.35 10.73
N GLU A 182 28.50 0.20 10.57
CA GLU A 182 29.23 0.40 9.31
C GLU A 182 28.59 -0.31 8.10
N PRO A 183 28.25 -1.61 8.14
CA PRO A 183 27.60 -2.29 7.01
C PRO A 183 26.16 -1.83 6.75
N LEU A 184 25.47 -1.23 7.72
CA LEU A 184 24.12 -0.66 7.56
C LEU A 184 24.15 0.74 6.92
N VAL A 185 25.30 1.42 7.00
CA VAL A 185 25.53 2.76 6.47
C VAL A 185 26.19 2.71 5.09
N HIS A 186 27.19 1.85 4.90
CA HIS A 186 27.93 1.71 3.65
C HIS A 186 27.25 0.71 2.71
N LEU A 187 26.09 1.14 2.19
CA LEU A 187 25.34 0.41 1.19
C LEU A 187 25.87 0.71 -0.21
N ASP A 188 25.79 -0.30 -1.07
CA ASP A 188 25.93 -0.11 -2.51
C ASP A 188 24.61 0.45 -3.08
N SER A 189 24.48 1.78 -3.03
CA SER A 189 23.27 2.49 -3.47
C SER A 189 22.94 2.29 -4.94
N GLU A 190 23.95 2.04 -5.78
CA GLU A 190 23.75 1.82 -7.21
C GLU A 190 23.20 0.42 -7.47
N ARG A 191 23.78 -0.59 -6.83
CA ARG A 191 23.25 -1.95 -6.90
C ARG A 191 21.82 -2.05 -6.35
N VAL A 192 21.52 -1.40 -5.22
CA VAL A 192 20.15 -1.38 -4.66
C VAL A 192 19.16 -0.72 -5.63
N GLU A 193 19.58 0.35 -6.32
CA GLU A 193 18.76 0.99 -7.36
C GLU A 193 18.47 0.00 -8.51
N ASP A 194 19.49 -0.64 -9.05
CA ASP A 194 19.33 -1.58 -10.17
C ASP A 194 18.50 -2.81 -9.80
N GLU A 195 18.73 -3.39 -8.63
CA GLU A 195 17.93 -4.50 -8.09
C GLU A 195 16.46 -4.09 -7.91
N TYR A 196 16.19 -2.87 -7.42
CA TYR A 196 14.83 -2.36 -7.28
C TYR A 196 14.13 -2.21 -8.63
N PHE A 197 14.76 -1.60 -9.63
CA PHE A 197 14.11 -1.41 -10.93
C PHE A 197 13.91 -2.75 -11.65
N ALA A 198 14.84 -3.70 -11.52
CA ALA A 198 14.65 -5.06 -12.02
C ALA A 198 13.47 -5.78 -11.34
N LEU A 199 13.30 -5.60 -10.02
CA LEU A 199 12.15 -6.13 -9.29
C LEU A 199 10.85 -5.46 -9.74
N PHE A 200 10.83 -4.13 -9.83
CA PHE A 200 9.67 -3.36 -10.27
C PHE A 200 9.24 -3.76 -11.68
N ASP A 201 10.17 -3.81 -12.65
CA ASP A 201 9.87 -4.19 -14.03
C ASP A 201 9.26 -5.60 -14.10
N HIS A 202 9.80 -6.53 -13.32
CA HIS A 202 9.23 -7.89 -13.22
C HIS A 202 7.82 -7.89 -12.63
N LEU A 203 7.61 -7.24 -11.48
CA LEU A 203 6.30 -7.23 -10.82
C LEU A 203 5.26 -6.50 -11.67
N HIS A 204 5.62 -5.35 -12.23
CA HIS A 204 4.76 -4.56 -13.10
C HIS A 204 4.41 -5.34 -14.37
N GLY A 205 5.40 -5.88 -15.08
CA GLY A 205 5.18 -6.67 -16.30
C GLY A 205 4.35 -7.94 -16.07
N ARG A 206 4.40 -8.52 -14.86
CA ARG A 206 3.68 -9.76 -14.54
C ARG A 206 2.28 -9.55 -13.98
N PHE A 207 2.07 -8.53 -13.15
CA PHE A 207 0.84 -8.40 -12.35
C PHE A 207 0.03 -7.13 -12.62
N ALA A 208 0.60 -6.10 -13.27
CA ALA A 208 -0.15 -4.89 -13.55
C ALA A 208 -1.29 -5.17 -14.53
N SER A 209 -2.47 -4.66 -14.19
CA SER A 209 -3.71 -4.77 -14.97
C SER A 209 -4.63 -3.60 -14.63
N ASP A 210 -5.85 -3.59 -15.18
CA ASP A 210 -6.86 -2.60 -14.81
C ASP A 210 -7.32 -2.76 -13.34
N ASP A 211 -7.29 -4.00 -12.83
CA ASP A 211 -7.74 -4.34 -11.48
C ASP A 211 -6.60 -4.49 -10.46
N THR A 212 -5.34 -4.51 -10.91
CA THR A 212 -4.15 -4.59 -10.04
C THR A 212 -3.12 -3.56 -10.49
N ARG A 213 -2.70 -2.67 -9.59
CA ARG A 213 -1.66 -1.68 -9.89
C ARG A 213 -0.35 -2.06 -9.22
N VAL A 214 0.76 -1.93 -9.94
CA VAL A 214 2.11 -2.01 -9.36
C VAL A 214 2.73 -0.62 -9.46
N LEU A 215 3.08 -0.04 -8.33
CA LEU A 215 3.50 1.36 -8.20
C LEU A 215 5.01 1.43 -7.96
N LEU A 216 5.62 2.53 -8.38
CA LEU A 216 6.97 2.87 -7.95
C LEU A 216 6.93 3.36 -6.51
N SER A 217 7.88 2.96 -5.67
CA SER A 217 7.83 3.26 -4.23
C SER A 217 9.19 3.60 -3.59
N PRO A 218 9.81 4.73 -3.95
CA PRO A 218 10.81 5.34 -3.07
C PRO A 218 10.19 5.60 -1.69
N SER A 219 10.72 5.00 -0.63
CA SER A 219 10.03 5.02 0.68
C SER A 219 9.86 6.44 1.23
N TRP A 220 10.86 7.29 1.04
CA TRP A 220 10.86 8.72 1.38
C TRP A 220 12.03 9.42 0.67
N ALA A 221 11.89 10.71 0.39
CA ALA A 221 12.86 11.49 -0.37
C ALA A 221 14.26 11.50 0.28
N GLN A 222 14.33 11.52 1.61
CA GLN A 222 15.58 11.63 2.36
C GLN A 222 16.46 10.38 2.30
N ALA A 223 15.87 9.19 2.10
CA ALA A 223 16.59 7.92 2.06
C ALA A 223 16.68 7.33 0.64
N CYS A 224 16.52 8.18 -0.37
CA CYS A 224 16.78 7.86 -1.75
C CYS A 224 17.79 8.83 -2.36
N THR A 225 18.64 8.36 -3.27
CA THR A 225 19.50 9.26 -4.05
C THR A 225 18.68 10.10 -5.02
N GLU A 226 19.17 11.29 -5.39
CA GLU A 226 18.53 12.10 -6.43
C GLU A 226 18.42 11.34 -7.75
N ARG A 227 19.47 10.60 -8.12
CA ARG A 227 19.48 9.71 -9.29
C ARG A 227 18.33 8.71 -9.26
N PHE A 228 18.11 8.04 -8.13
CA PHE A 228 16.98 7.12 -7.95
C PHE A 228 15.63 7.82 -8.15
N LEU A 229 15.43 8.99 -7.53
CA LEU A 229 14.17 9.73 -7.60
C LEU A 229 13.87 10.19 -9.04
N LEU A 230 14.88 10.67 -9.76
CA LEU A 230 14.76 11.04 -11.17
C LEU A 230 14.46 9.83 -12.05
N ARG A 231 15.14 8.70 -11.84
CA ARG A 231 14.87 7.45 -12.57
C ARG A 231 13.44 6.97 -12.32
N ALA A 232 12.94 7.00 -11.09
CA ALA A 232 11.56 6.65 -10.77
C ALA A 232 10.58 7.57 -11.51
N LYS A 233 10.83 8.89 -11.55
CA LYS A 233 10.01 9.83 -12.31
C LYS A 233 10.01 9.53 -13.81
N THR A 234 11.17 9.26 -14.40
CA THR A 234 11.31 8.92 -15.81
C THR A 234 10.60 7.61 -16.15
N THR A 235 10.78 6.56 -15.33
CA THR A 235 10.08 5.28 -15.49
C THR A 235 8.56 5.45 -15.40
N ALA A 236 8.07 6.24 -14.43
CA ALA A 236 6.65 6.55 -14.30
C ALA A 236 6.09 7.20 -15.57
N ASP A 237 6.81 8.18 -16.14
CA ASP A 237 6.40 8.86 -17.36
C ASP A 237 6.38 7.93 -18.58
N GLN A 238 7.41 7.10 -18.75
CA GLN A 238 7.53 6.15 -19.86
C GLN A 238 6.43 5.08 -19.85
N LEU A 239 5.98 4.67 -18.67
CA LEU A 239 4.91 3.69 -18.48
C LEU A 239 3.50 4.30 -18.47
N GLY A 240 3.34 5.54 -18.96
CA GLY A 240 2.02 6.17 -19.06
C GLY A 240 1.50 6.74 -17.74
N LYS A 241 2.39 7.34 -16.94
CA LYS A 241 2.09 7.97 -15.64
C LYS A 241 1.71 6.96 -14.56
N VAL A 242 2.47 5.86 -14.46
CA VAL A 242 2.36 4.94 -13.31
C VAL A 242 2.53 5.72 -12.00
N PRO A 243 1.66 5.52 -10.99
CA PRO A 243 1.77 6.28 -9.75
C PRO A 243 3.05 5.98 -8.97
N ILE A 244 3.53 7.01 -8.26
CA ILE A 244 4.64 6.92 -7.32
C ILE A 244 4.07 7.05 -5.91
N HIS A 245 4.35 6.08 -5.05
CA HIS A 245 4.04 6.15 -3.63
C HIS A 245 5.29 6.52 -2.82
N MET A 246 5.15 7.44 -1.88
CA MET A 246 6.23 7.90 -1.03
C MET A 246 5.65 8.46 0.26
N HIS A 247 6.33 8.23 1.39
CA HIS A 247 6.01 8.95 2.61
C HIS A 247 6.58 10.37 2.58
N CYS A 248 5.79 11.34 3.07
CA CYS A 248 6.18 12.74 3.07
C CYS A 248 6.07 13.31 4.49
N VAL A 249 7.19 13.81 5.02
CA VAL A 249 7.26 14.62 6.26
C VAL A 249 6.56 13.94 7.45
N GLN A 250 6.89 12.66 7.71
CA GLN A 250 6.23 11.89 8.77
C GLN A 250 6.56 12.40 10.17
N THR A 251 7.76 12.96 10.36
CA THR A 251 8.23 13.43 11.66
C THR A 251 8.79 14.85 11.60
N PRO A 252 8.80 15.58 12.73
CA PRO A 252 9.52 16.84 12.85
C PRO A 252 11.02 16.71 12.53
N ILE A 253 11.63 15.55 12.80
CA ILE A 253 13.04 15.27 12.53
C ILE A 253 13.28 15.20 11.01
N GLN A 254 12.44 14.47 10.27
CA GLN A 254 12.49 14.44 8.81
C GLN A 254 12.32 15.83 8.19
N LYS A 255 11.40 16.64 8.73
CA LYS A 255 11.20 18.03 8.30
C LYS A 255 12.46 18.88 8.54
N ALA A 256 13.01 18.83 9.75
CA ALA A 256 14.21 19.60 10.10
C ALA A 256 15.43 19.19 9.28
N PHE A 257 15.60 17.89 9.04
CA PHE A 257 16.64 17.36 8.16
C PHE A 257 16.49 17.90 6.73
N SER A 258 15.27 17.90 6.17
CA SER A 258 15.04 18.45 4.82
C SER A 258 15.46 19.91 4.71
N PHE A 259 15.09 20.75 5.69
CA PHE A 259 15.53 22.15 5.69
C PHE A 259 17.04 22.29 5.78
N ARG A 260 17.72 21.49 6.61
CA ARG A 260 19.18 21.56 6.77
C ARG A 260 19.92 21.09 5.51
N LYS A 261 19.46 19.98 4.89
CA LYS A 261 20.16 19.34 3.78
C LYS A 261 19.83 19.97 2.42
N TYR A 262 18.58 20.39 2.23
CA TYR A 262 18.06 20.84 0.94
C TYR A 262 17.57 22.30 0.94
N GLY A 263 17.54 22.96 2.10
CA GLY A 263 17.03 24.34 2.23
C GLY A 263 15.53 24.48 2.02
N LYS A 264 14.77 23.37 2.08
CA LYS A 264 13.33 23.30 1.78
C LYS A 264 12.59 22.35 2.71
#